data_AF-A0A1Y5K1M5-F1
#
_entry.id   AF-A0A1Y5K1M5-F1
#
_cell.length_a   1.000
_cell.length_b   1.000
_cell.length_c   1.000
_cell.angle_alpha   90.00
_cell.angle_beta   90.00
_cell.angle_gamma   90.00
#
_symmetry.space_group_name_H-M   'P 1'
#
loop_
_entity.id
_entity.type
_entity.pdbx_description
1 polymer ?
#
loop_
_entity_poly.entity_id
_entity_poly.type
_entity_poly.pdbx_seq_one_letter_code
_entity_poly.pdbx_strand_id
1 'polypeptide(L)' 'MNLLFKLASAAVIFSVLSGCQNHIENPEMQQCAQQNYQCEANCEQQSTGEGMVHKVCSTKCIETYNQCKANAEALGAVK' A
#
# COMPACT_ATOMS: atom_id res chain seq x y z
N MET A 1 45.72 9.05 8.44
CA MET A 1 44.96 7.78 8.52
C MET A 1 43.58 7.94 9.23
N ASN A 2 42.86 9.06 9.04
CA ASN A 2 41.58 9.34 9.72
C ASN A 2 40.49 9.94 8.82
N LEU A 3 40.76 10.14 7.52
CA LEU A 3 39.77 10.70 6.59
C LEU A 3 39.02 9.60 5.81
N LEU A 4 39.71 8.49 5.48
CA LEU A 4 39.14 7.37 4.75
C LEU A 4 38.08 6.59 5.56
N PHE A 5 38.29 6.44 6.88
CA PHE A 5 37.33 5.77 7.77
C PHE A 5 36.03 6.57 7.99
N LYS A 6 36.07 7.90 7.87
CA LYS A 6 34.88 8.75 8.01
C LYS A 6 34.02 8.80 6.75
N LEU A 7 34.62 8.58 5.58
CA LEU A 7 33.91 8.51 4.30
C LEU A 7 33.30 7.12 4.04
N ALA A 8 33.83 6.06 4.66
CA ALA A 8 33.30 4.70 4.52
C ALA A 8 31.94 4.50 5.20
N SER A 9 31.61 5.28 6.25
CA SER A 9 30.37 5.13 7.02
C SER A 9 29.13 5.66 6.31
N ALA A 10 29.30 6.49 5.28
CA ALA A 10 28.17 7.08 4.53
C ALA A 10 27.69 6.20 3.36
N ALA A 11 28.47 5.18 2.95
CA ALA A 11 28.20 4.41 1.74
C ALA A 11 27.40 3.11 1.99
N VAL A 12 27.20 2.69 3.24
CA VAL A 12 26.58 1.38 3.56
C VAL A 12 25.06 1.47 3.78
N ILE A 13 24.48 2.66 3.87
CA ILE A 13 23.04 2.81 4.20
C ILE A 13 22.13 2.67 2.97
N PHE A 14 22.67 2.69 1.74
CA PHE A 14 21.87 2.53 0.52
C PHE A 14 21.59 1.09 0.12
N SER A 15 22.27 0.10 0.68
CA SER A 15 22.10 -1.32 0.30
C SER A 15 20.97 -2.03 1.04
N VAL A 16 20.27 -1.38 1.98
CA VAL A 16 19.20 -1.99 2.80
C VAL A 16 17.79 -1.73 2.24
N LEU A 17 17.65 -1.00 1.12
CA LEU A 17 16.36 -0.87 0.41
C LEU A 17 16.14 -1.91 -0.70
N SER A 18 16.86 -3.04 -0.67
CA SER A 18 16.42 -4.28 -1.34
C SER A 18 15.44 -5.08 -0.48
N GLY A 19 14.78 -4.40 0.48
CA GLY A 19 13.69 -4.94 1.27
C GLY A 19 12.53 -5.36 0.37
N CYS A 20 12.21 -6.65 0.45
CA CYS A 20 11.06 -7.32 -0.16
C CYS A 20 11.08 -7.40 -1.70
N GLN A 21 11.86 -8.35 -2.23
CA GLN A 21 11.49 -9.09 -3.45
C GLN A 21 10.21 -9.92 -3.20
N ASN A 22 9.11 -9.29 -2.77
CA ASN A 22 7.80 -9.91 -2.94
C ASN A 22 7.56 -9.90 -4.44
N HIS A 23 7.28 -11.06 -5.00
CA HIS A 23 6.81 -11.18 -6.38
C HIS A 23 5.65 -10.19 -6.55
N ILE A 24 5.91 -9.04 -7.19
CA ILE A 24 4.87 -8.04 -7.46
C ILE A 24 4.06 -8.62 -8.61
N GLU A 25 3.11 -9.49 -8.27
CA GLU A 25 2.28 -10.20 -9.26
C GLU A 25 1.39 -9.23 -10.03
N ASN A 26 1.07 -8.07 -9.43
CA ASN A 26 0.48 -6.90 -10.09
C ASN A 26 0.66 -5.62 -9.23
N PRO A 27 1.43 -4.61 -9.66
CA PRO A 27 1.62 -3.37 -8.88
C PRO A 27 0.30 -2.60 -8.66
N GLU A 28 -0.65 -2.70 -9.60
CA GLU A 28 -1.97 -2.09 -9.47
C GLU A 28 -2.76 -2.72 -8.31
N MET A 29 -2.62 -4.04 -8.09
CA MET A 29 -3.27 -4.71 -6.96
C MET A 29 -2.77 -4.21 -5.60
N GLN A 30 -1.48 -3.87 -5.49
CA GLN A 30 -0.95 -3.26 -4.27
C GLN A 30 -1.52 -1.86 -4.05
N GLN A 31 -1.66 -1.08 -5.12
CA GLN A 31 -2.28 0.23 -5.04
C GLN A 31 -3.75 0.15 -4.59
N CYS A 32 -4.52 -0.80 -5.12
CA CYS A 32 -5.90 -1.03 -4.67
C CYS A 32 -5.97 -1.38 -3.18
N ALA A 33 -5.10 -2.25 -2.70
CA ALA A 33 -5.05 -2.63 -1.28
C ALA A 33 -4.67 -1.43 -0.39
N GLN A 34 -3.71 -0.60 -0.81
CA GLN A 34 -3.29 0.58 -0.07
C GLN A 34 -4.39 1.64 0.00
N GLN A 35 -5.12 1.85 -1.11
CA GLN A 35 -6.28 2.75 -1.13
C GLN A 35 -7.40 2.27 -0.21
N ASN A 36 -7.69 0.95 -0.20
CA ASN A 36 -8.69 0.38 0.69
C ASN A 36 -8.31 0.60 2.16
N TYR A 37 -7.05 0.34 2.53
CA TYR A 37 -6.55 0.57 3.88
C TYR A 37 -6.72 2.03 4.33
N GLN A 38 -6.36 2.99 3.47
CA GLN A 38 -6.55 4.41 3.77
C GLN A 38 -8.02 4.80 3.91
N CYS A 39 -8.89 4.20 3.10
CA CYS A 39 -10.33 4.41 3.17
C CYS A 39 -10.91 3.91 4.51
N GLU A 40 -10.57 2.68 4.91
CA GLU A 40 -11.01 2.10 6.18
C GLU A 40 -10.51 2.91 7.39
N ALA A 41 -9.24 3.33 7.39
CA ALA A 41 -8.69 4.20 8.43
C ALA A 41 -9.45 5.54 8.54
N ASN A 42 -9.91 6.09 7.42
CA ASN A 42 -10.76 7.28 7.43
C ASN A 42 -12.17 6.97 7.94
N CYS A 43 -12.74 5.80 7.64
CA CYS A 43 -14.03 5.37 8.16
C CYS A 43 -14.03 5.18 9.68
N GLU A 44 -12.93 4.67 10.23
CA GLU A 44 -12.71 4.59 11.68
C GLU A 44 -12.66 5.98 12.31
N GLN A 45 -12.05 6.96 11.65
CA GLN A 45 -11.99 8.34 12.16
C GLN A 45 -13.33 9.09 12.05
N GLN A 46 -14.15 8.77 11.04
CA GLN A 46 -15.42 9.44 10.78
C GLN A 46 -16.60 8.87 11.56
N SER A 47 -16.43 7.71 12.20
CA SER A 47 -17.47 7.05 12.98
C SER A 47 -17.02 6.81 14.42
N THR A 48 -17.87 7.13 15.38
CA THR A 48 -17.68 6.72 16.77
C THR A 48 -18.04 5.23 16.94
N GLY A 49 -17.13 4.35 16.53
CA GLY A 49 -17.27 2.89 16.65
C GLY A 49 -18.00 2.23 15.47
N GLU A 50 -18.39 0.96 15.65
CA GLU A 50 -18.99 0.06 14.63
C GLU A 50 -20.46 0.38 14.27
N GLY A 51 -20.84 1.66 14.31
CA GLY A 51 -22.19 2.11 13.98
C GLY A 51 -22.52 1.99 12.49
N MET A 52 -23.78 2.31 12.15
CA MET A 52 -24.27 2.30 10.75
C MET A 52 -23.40 3.17 9.83
N VAL A 53 -22.87 4.30 10.33
CA VAL A 53 -21.98 5.19 9.58
C VAL A 53 -20.69 4.47 9.18
N HIS A 54 -20.03 3.80 10.13
CA HIS A 54 -18.86 2.98 9.84
C HIS A 54 -19.18 1.89 8.81
N LYS A 55 -20.30 1.19 8.98
CA LYS A 55 -20.71 0.11 8.08
C LYS A 55 -20.94 0.59 6.64
N VAL A 56 -21.62 1.72 6.46
CA VAL A 56 -21.86 2.32 5.14
C VAL A 56 -20.53 2.78 4.54
N CYS A 57 -19.66 3.40 5.34
CA CYS A 57 -18.36 3.86 4.90
C CYS A 57 -17.47 2.69 4.44
N SER A 58 -17.32 1.66 5.27
CA SER A 58 -16.54 0.45 4.95
C SER A 58 -17.10 -0.29 3.73
N THR A 59 -18.43 -0.39 3.60
CA THR A 59 -19.07 -0.97 2.40
C THR A 59 -18.63 -0.23 1.13
N LYS A 60 -18.54 1.10 1.18
CA LYS A 60 -18.07 1.92 0.05
C LYS A 60 -16.58 1.74 -0.23
N CYS A 61 -15.75 1.56 0.79
CA CYS A 61 -14.33 1.23 0.62
C CYS A 61 -14.16 -0.11 -0.10
N ILE A 62 -14.88 -1.14 0.35
CA ILE A 62 -14.87 -2.47 -0.27
C ILE A 62 -15.36 -2.42 -1.73
N GLU A 63 -16.43 -1.67 -2.01
CA GLU A 63 -16.93 -1.51 -3.39
C GLU A 63 -15.87 -0.86 -4.29
N THR A 64 -15.23 0.21 -3.80
CA THR A 64 -14.15 0.91 -4.52
C THR A 64 -12.93 -0.01 -4.74
N TYR A 65 -12.56 -0.78 -3.72
CA TYR A 65 -11.49 -1.78 -3.81
C TYR A 65 -11.82 -2.85 -4.87
N ASN A 66 -13.04 -3.37 -4.88
CA ASN A 66 -13.46 -4.39 -5.83
C ASN A 66 -13.45 -3.86 -7.27
N GLN A 67 -13.86 -2.60 -7.49
CA GLN A 67 -13.75 -1.95 -8.79
C GLN A 67 -12.28 -1.78 -9.21
N CYS A 68 -11.43 -1.32 -8.30
CA CYS A 68 -9.99 -1.19 -8.56
C CYS A 68 -9.36 -2.55 -8.91
N LYS A 69 -9.69 -3.59 -8.13
CA LYS A 69 -9.25 -4.97 -8.35
C LYS A 69 -9.68 -5.48 -9.73
N ALA A 70 -10.94 -5.31 -10.11
CA ALA A 70 -11.44 -5.74 -11.42
C ALA A 70 -10.69 -5.07 -12.58
N ASN A 71 -10.37 -3.77 -12.43
CA ASN A 71 -9.57 -3.04 -13.42
C ASN A 71 -8.12 -3.52 -13.46
N ALA A 72 -7.51 -3.74 -12.30
CA ALA A 72 -6.14 -4.24 -12.18
C ALA A 72 -6.00 -5.65 -12.77
N GLU A 73 -6.98 -6.53 -12.54
CA GLU A 73 -7.05 -7.87 -13.11
C GLU A 73 -7.25 -7.82 -14.64
N ALA A 74 -8.09 -6.91 -15.15
CA ALA A 74 -8.27 -6.70 -16.58
C ALA A 74 -6.97 -6.21 -17.26
N LEU A 75 -6.23 -5.30 -16.62
CA LEU A 75 -4.92 -4.81 -17.11
C LEU A 75 -3.86 -5.92 -17.09
N GLY A 76 -3.87 -6.80 -16.08
CA GLY A 76 -2.99 -7.96 -16.00
C GLY A 76 -3.33 -9.09 -16.98
N ALA A 77 -4.59 -9.13 -17.46
CA ALA A 77 -5.07 -10.07 -18.48
C ALA A 77 -4.78 -9.63 -19.93
N VAL A 78 -4.36 -8.38 -20.14
CA VAL A 78 -3.77 -7.92 -21.41
C VAL A 78 -2.31 -8.39 -21.46
N LYS A 79 -2.10 -9.68 -21.70
CA LYS A 79 -0.81 -10.27 -22.07
C LYS A 79 -0.88 -10.86 -23.47
#